data_AF-A0A963JTB5-F1
#
_entry.id   AF-A0A963JTB5-F1
#
_cell.length_a   1.000
_cell.length_b   1.000
_cell.length_c   1.000
_cell.angle_alpha   90.00
_cell.angle_beta   90.00
_cell.angle_gamma   90.00
#
_symmetry.space_group_name_H-M   'P 1'
#
loop_
_entity.id
_entity.type
_entity.pdbx_description
1 polymer ?
#
loop_
_entity_poly.entity_id
_entity_poly.type
_entity_poly.pdbx_seq_one_letter_code
_entity_poly.pdbx_strand_id
1 'polypeptide(L)'
;MTTTEQALNRIRPDVRAMHAYTVQSAEGLLKMDAMENPFSLPPTLQAALGQRLGSLALNRYPGTRNDELRAALARYAGLPDGHALILGNGSDELISLVSLACAIPPEAQGGQRAVVLAPVPGFVMYA
;
A
#
# COMPACT_ATOMS: atom_id res chain seq x y z
N MET A 1 15.38 -21.75 -28.71
CA MET A 1 14.63 -21.18 -27.59
C MET A 1 13.18 -21.60 -27.72
N THR A 2 12.57 -22.06 -26.63
CA THR A 2 11.13 -22.35 -26.57
C THR A 2 10.32 -21.06 -26.52
N THR A 3 9.03 -21.11 -26.88
CA THR A 3 8.09 -19.97 -26.72
C THR A 3 8.06 -19.45 -25.29
N THR A 4 8.18 -20.34 -24.31
CA THR A 4 8.24 -20.01 -22.87
C THR A 4 9.50 -19.22 -22.51
N GLU A 5 10.67 -19.61 -23.02
CA GLU A 5 11.92 -18.88 -22.79
C GLU A 5 11.87 -17.46 -23.39
N GLN A 6 11.27 -17.31 -24.58
CA GLN A 6 11.08 -16.00 -25.20
C GLN A 6 10.14 -15.10 -24.38
N ALA A 7 9.08 -15.65 -23.80
CA ALA A 7 8.20 -14.92 -22.89
C ALA A 7 8.91 -14.50 -21.60
N LEU A 8 9.69 -15.40 -20.99
CA LEU A 8 10.44 -15.11 -19.76
C LEU A 8 11.55 -14.06 -19.97
N ASN A 9 12.06 -13.90 -21.19
CA ASN A 9 13.02 -12.83 -21.51
C ASN A 9 12.41 -11.42 -21.55
N ARG A 10 11.09 -11.29 -21.45
CA ARG A 10 10.40 -9.99 -21.29
C ARG A 10 10.26 -9.56 -19.83
N ILE A 11 10.51 -10.46 -18.87
CA ILE A 11 10.43 -10.18 -17.43
C ILE A 11 11.82 -9.75 -16.92
N ARG A 12 11.87 -8.74 -16.05
CA ARG A 12 13.13 -8.21 -15.52
C ARG A 12 13.96 -9.34 -14.87
N PRO A 13 15.28 -9.40 -15.10
CA PRO A 13 16.12 -10.49 -14.58
C PRO A 13 16.09 -10.66 -13.07
N ASP A 14 16.00 -9.55 -12.32
CA ASP A 14 15.90 -9.55 -10.86
C ASP A 14 14.58 -10.15 -10.38
N VAL A 15 13.45 -9.82 -11.01
CA VAL A 15 12.14 -10.43 -10.72
C VAL A 15 12.16 -11.94 -10.96
N ARG A 16 12.87 -12.42 -12.00
CA ARG A 16 13.01 -13.87 -12.26
C ARG A 16 13.88 -14.57 -11.22
N ALA A 17 14.77 -13.85 -10.56
CA ALA A 17 15.63 -14.38 -9.49
C ALA A 17 14.96 -14.33 -8.11
N MET A 18 13.89 -13.54 -7.96
CA MET A 18 13.10 -13.47 -6.73
C MET A 18 12.30 -14.76 -6.51
N HIS A 19 12.10 -15.10 -5.25
CA HIS A 19 11.17 -16.15 -4.83
C HIS A 19 9.88 -15.48 -4.36
N ALA A 20 8.73 -16.04 -4.73
CA ALA A 20 7.45 -15.55 -4.23
C ALA A 20 7.41 -15.63 -2.70
N TYR A 21 6.88 -14.59 -2.06
CA TYR A 21 6.61 -14.63 -0.62
C TYR A 21 5.58 -15.72 -0.35
N THR A 22 5.93 -16.69 0.50
CA THR A 22 5.05 -17.81 0.85
C THR A 22 4.32 -17.51 2.15
N VAL A 23 2.99 -17.44 2.09
CA VAL A 23 2.16 -17.37 3.31
C VAL A 23 1.95 -18.80 3.79
N GLN A 24 2.58 -19.16 4.91
CA GLN A 24 2.40 -20.48 5.52
C GLN A 24 1.09 -20.52 6.31
N SER A 25 0.44 -21.70 6.34
CA SER A 25 -0.70 -21.90 7.24
C SER A 25 -0.22 -21.83 8.68
N ALA A 26 -0.93 -21.07 9.51
CA ALA A 26 -0.71 -21.01 10.95
C ALA A 26 -1.76 -21.84 11.72
N GLU A 27 -2.44 -22.79 11.06
CA GLU A 27 -3.40 -23.66 11.72
C GLU A 27 -2.73 -24.46 12.85
N GLY A 28 -3.29 -24.36 14.07
CA GLY A 28 -2.72 -24.97 15.27
C GLY A 28 -1.44 -24.28 15.79
N LEU A 29 -1.04 -23.13 15.24
CA LEU A 29 0.16 -22.38 15.62
C LEU A 29 -0.19 -20.97 16.12
N LEU A 30 0.76 -20.36 16.85
CA LEU A 30 0.70 -18.93 17.16
C LEU A 30 1.37 -18.14 16.02
N LYS A 31 0.57 -17.40 15.26
CA LYS A 31 1.05 -16.55 14.15
C LYS A 31 1.70 -15.27 14.70
N MET A 32 3.00 -15.09 14.45
CA MET A 32 3.79 -13.93 14.92
C MET A 32 4.75 -13.39 13.85
N ASP A 33 4.53 -13.74 12.59
CA ASP A 33 5.40 -13.43 11.46
C ASP A 33 4.92 -12.25 10.60
N ALA A 34 3.71 -11.72 10.88
CA ALA A 34 3.06 -10.67 10.11
C ALA A 34 2.86 -9.39 10.93
N MET A 35 2.76 -8.25 10.24
CA MET A 35 2.52 -6.92 10.82
C MET A 35 1.02 -6.68 11.10
N GLU A 36 0.40 -7.62 11.82
CA GLU A 36 -1.05 -7.64 12.09
C GLU A 36 -1.36 -7.28 13.55
N ASN A 37 -2.53 -6.70 13.79
CA ASN A 37 -3.03 -6.45 15.15
C ASN A 37 -3.72 -7.72 15.68
N PRO A 38 -3.29 -8.32 16.82
CA PRO A 38 -3.90 -9.53 17.35
C PRO A 38 -5.25 -9.29 18.04
N PHE A 39 -5.63 -8.04 18.31
CA PHE A 39 -6.83 -7.72 19.06
C PHE A 39 -8.06 -7.58 18.15
N SER A 40 -9.08 -8.40 18.42
CA SER A 40 -10.41 -8.25 17.82
C SER A 40 -11.11 -6.97 18.31
N LEU A 41 -12.01 -6.44 17.48
CA LEU A 41 -12.90 -5.36 17.90
C LEU A 41 -13.83 -5.82 19.04
N PRO A 42 -14.21 -4.96 19.99
CA PRO A 42 -15.29 -5.21 20.94
C PRO A 42 -16.61 -5.60 20.24
N PRO A 43 -17.48 -6.44 20.83
CA PRO A 43 -18.70 -6.93 20.18
C PRO A 43 -19.62 -5.81 19.66
N THR A 44 -19.74 -4.71 20.41
CA THR A 44 -20.54 -3.55 20.02
C THR A 44 -20.01 -2.88 18.76
N LEU A 45 -18.68 -2.78 18.61
CA LEU A 45 -18.03 -2.22 17.43
C LEU A 45 -18.09 -3.17 16.23
N GLN A 46 -17.99 -4.49 16.45
CA GLN A 46 -18.19 -5.48 15.38
C GLN A 46 -19.61 -5.36 14.78
N ALA A 47 -20.64 -5.28 15.64
CA ALA A 47 -22.02 -5.14 15.20
C ALA A 47 -22.25 -3.82 14.43
N ALA A 48 -21.73 -2.70 14.96
CA ALA A 48 -21.82 -1.40 14.30
C ALA A 48 -21.12 -1.36 12.94
N LEU A 49 -19.91 -1.95 12.85
CA LEU A 49 -19.18 -2.07 11.58
C LEU A 49 -19.96 -2.89 10.57
N GLY A 50 -20.49 -4.04 10.98
CA GLY A 50 -21.29 -4.92 10.10
C GLY A 50 -22.55 -4.23 9.58
N GLN A 51 -23.30 -3.55 10.44
CA GLN A 51 -24.48 -2.77 10.03
C GLN A 51 -24.11 -1.67 9.01
N ARG A 52 -23.03 -0.93 9.26
CA ARG A 52 -22.58 0.14 8.36
C ARG A 52 -22.16 -0.42 7.00
N LEU A 53 -21.37 -1.50 6.98
CA LEU A 53 -20.94 -2.15 5.74
C LEU A 53 -22.13 -2.72 4.95
N GLY A 54 -23.08 -3.36 5.62
CA GLY A 54 -24.29 -3.92 4.99
C GLY A 54 -25.21 -2.86 4.37
N SER A 55 -25.16 -1.62 4.87
CA SER A 55 -25.95 -0.49 4.34
C SER A 55 -25.30 0.25 3.17
N LEU A 56 -24.08 -0.12 2.77
CA LEU A 56 -23.35 0.59 1.71
C LEU A 56 -24.02 0.40 0.34
N ALA A 57 -24.20 1.50 -0.38
CA ALA A 57 -24.60 1.48 -1.79
C ALA A 57 -23.42 1.03 -2.68
N LEU A 58 -23.16 -0.28 -2.72
CA LEU A 58 -22.07 -0.89 -3.49
C LEU A 58 -22.21 -0.73 -5.02
N ASN A 59 -23.41 -0.40 -5.49
CA ASN A 59 -23.72 -0.11 -6.88
C ASN A 59 -23.45 1.36 -7.29
N ARG A 60 -22.79 2.14 -6.43
CA ARG A 60 -22.46 3.56 -6.66
C ARG A 60 -20.99 3.83 -6.33
N TYR A 61 -20.41 4.79 -7.04
CA TYR A 61 -19.07 5.30 -6.71
C TYR A 61 -19.01 5.87 -5.27
N PRO A 62 -17.80 6.00 -4.69
CA PRO A 62 -17.58 6.45 -3.31
C PRO A 62 -18.22 7.79 -2.94
N GLY A 63 -18.46 8.71 -3.88
CA GLY A 63 -19.03 10.02 -3.58
C GLY A 63 -18.18 10.81 -2.59
N THR A 64 -18.80 11.46 -1.61
CA THR A 64 -18.15 12.30 -0.58
C THR A 64 -17.47 11.51 0.55
N ARG A 65 -17.57 10.17 0.56
CA ARG A 65 -17.05 9.30 1.63
C ARG A 65 -15.57 9.53 1.91
N ASN A 66 -14.78 9.84 0.87
CA ASN A 66 -13.36 10.14 1.00
C ASN A 66 -13.10 11.46 1.74
N ASP A 67 -13.94 12.49 1.55
CA ASP A 67 -13.77 13.77 2.22
C ASP A 67 -14.16 13.70 3.69
N GLU A 68 -15.20 12.93 4.02
CA GLU A 68 -15.57 12.60 5.40
C GLU A 68 -14.44 11.87 6.13
N LEU A 69 -13.85 10.86 5.48
CA LEU A 69 -12.71 10.12 6.03
C LEU A 69 -11.50 11.03 6.23
N ARG A 70 -11.17 11.86 5.23
CA ARG A 70 -10.06 12.81 5.32
C ARG A 70 -10.24 13.79 6.47
N ALA A 71 -11.44 14.34 6.66
CA ALA A 71 -11.74 15.23 7.77
C ALA A 71 -11.66 14.53 9.13
N ALA A 72 -12.13 13.29 9.22
CA ALA A 72 -12.01 12.49 10.44
C ALA A 72 -10.55 12.19 10.80
N LEU A 73 -9.74 11.79 9.81
CA LEU A 73 -8.31 11.54 9.98
C LEU A 73 -7.54 12.82 10.34
N ALA A 74 -7.86 13.96 9.71
CA ALA A 74 -7.22 15.24 10.03
C ALA A 74 -7.45 15.63 11.50
N ARG A 75 -8.68 15.47 12.01
CA ARG A 75 -8.98 15.70 13.43
C ARG A 75 -8.27 14.69 14.33
N TYR A 76 -8.31 13.42 13.99
CA TYR A 76 -7.67 12.36 14.78
C TYR A 76 -6.15 12.56 14.90
N ALA A 77 -5.49 12.93 13.81
CA ALA A 77 -4.05 13.15 13.76
C ALA A 77 -3.61 14.53 14.28
N GLY A 78 -4.54 15.45 14.58
CA GLY A 78 -4.22 16.82 14.93
C GLY A 78 -3.46 17.54 13.81
N LEU A 79 -3.94 17.42 12.56
CA LEU A 79 -3.25 17.94 11.38
C LEU A 79 -2.98 19.45 11.51
N PRO A 80 -1.71 19.90 11.42
CA PRO A 80 -1.38 21.32 11.53
C PRO A 80 -1.92 22.14 10.34
N ASP A 81 -2.15 23.43 10.59
CA ASP A 81 -2.54 24.37 9.53
C ASP A 81 -1.52 24.38 8.39
N GLY A 82 -2.02 24.60 7.17
CA GLY A 82 -1.20 24.60 5.94
C GLY A 82 -0.81 23.21 5.41
N HIS A 83 -1.23 22.12 6.07
CA HIS A 83 -0.96 20.75 5.62
C HIS A 83 -2.20 20.10 5.01
N ALA A 84 -1.98 19.07 4.19
CA ALA A 84 -3.04 18.31 3.55
C ALA A 84 -2.84 16.80 3.75
N LEU A 85 -3.93 16.04 3.66
CA LEU A 85 -3.92 14.58 3.69
C LEU A 85 -4.25 14.00 2.31
N ILE A 86 -3.50 12.98 1.92
CA ILE A 86 -3.81 12.09 0.80
C ILE A 86 -4.27 10.74 1.36
N LEU A 87 -5.25 10.13 0.70
CA LEU A 87 -5.74 8.78 1.02
C LEU A 87 -5.17 7.80 -0.02
N GLY A 88 -4.81 6.61 0.42
CA GLY A 88 -4.34 5.52 -0.44
C GLY A 88 -4.73 4.15 0.12
N ASN A 89 -4.70 3.15 -0.74
CA ASN A 89 -4.97 1.74 -0.44
C ASN A 89 -3.74 1.09 0.19
N GLY A 90 -3.41 1.52 1.40
CA GLY A 90 -2.19 1.12 2.10
C GLY A 90 -0.98 2.00 1.76
N SER A 91 0.10 1.83 2.51
CA SER A 91 1.34 2.62 2.38
C SER A 91 2.03 2.41 1.03
N ASP A 92 1.93 1.20 0.48
CA ASP A 92 2.65 0.79 -0.73
C ASP A 92 2.19 1.59 -1.96
N GLU A 93 0.89 1.87 -2.07
CA GLU A 93 0.35 2.75 -3.11
C GLU A 93 0.86 4.18 -2.93
N LEU A 94 0.89 4.70 -1.70
CA LEU A 94 1.37 6.05 -1.43
C LEU A 94 2.87 6.20 -1.72
N ILE A 95 3.70 5.21 -1.35
CA ILE A 95 5.13 5.17 -1.67
C ILE A 95 5.33 5.14 -3.19
N SER A 96 4.54 4.35 -3.90
CA SER A 96 4.57 4.26 -5.37
C SER A 96 4.18 5.58 -6.04
N LEU A 97 3.13 6.24 -5.53
CA LEU A 97 2.67 7.54 -6.03
C LEU A 97 3.74 8.63 -5.84
N VAL A 98 4.39 8.67 -4.66
CA VAL A 98 5.51 9.61 -4.42
C VAL A 98 6.67 9.30 -5.35
N SER A 99 7.03 8.03 -5.51
CA SER A 99 8.13 7.61 -6.39
C SER A 99 7.86 8.00 -7.84
N LEU A 100 6.63 7.78 -8.32
CA LEU A 100 6.21 8.16 -9.66
C LEU A 100 6.19 9.67 -9.86
N ALA A 101 5.65 10.42 -8.88
CA ALA A 101 5.60 11.88 -8.94
C ALA A 101 7.01 12.51 -8.97
N CYS A 102 8.00 11.88 -8.32
CA CYS A 102 9.39 12.33 -8.30
C CYS A 102 10.25 11.75 -9.43
N ALA A 103 9.76 10.79 -10.23
CA ALA A 103 10.50 10.13 -11.30
C ALA A 103 10.62 11.01 -12.57
N ILE A 104 11.25 12.18 -12.42
CA ILE A 104 11.50 13.10 -13.53
C ILE A 104 12.41 12.41 -14.57
N PRO A 105 12.05 12.43 -15.87
CA PRO A 105 12.87 11.85 -16.93
C PRO A 105 14.27 12.47 -16.96
N PRO A 106 15.35 11.70 -17.15
CA PRO A 106 16.71 12.23 -17.14
C PRO A 106 16.95 13.32 -18.18
N GLU A 107 16.25 13.26 -19.32
CA GLU A 107 16.32 14.24 -20.39
C GLU A 107 15.83 15.62 -19.92
N ALA A 108 14.88 15.67 -18.99
CA ALA A 108 14.38 16.89 -18.38
C ALA A 108 15.28 17.42 -17.24
N GLN A 109 16.27 16.62 -16.81
CA GLN A 109 17.13 16.93 -15.67
C GLN A 109 18.63 16.75 -16.00
N GLY A 110 19.05 17.20 -17.18
CA GLY A 110 20.47 17.26 -17.56
C GLY A 110 21.17 15.89 -17.60
N GLY A 111 20.43 14.81 -17.86
CA GLY A 111 20.92 13.43 -17.85
C GLY A 111 20.94 12.78 -16.47
N GLN A 112 20.56 13.48 -15.41
CA GLN A 112 20.54 12.93 -14.05
C GLN A 112 19.25 12.12 -13.81
N ARG A 113 19.40 10.90 -13.32
CA ARG A 113 18.27 10.04 -12.95
C ARG A 113 17.77 10.38 -11.55
N ALA A 114 16.46 10.31 -11.33
CA ALA A 114 15.89 10.31 -9.99
C ALA A 114 16.43 9.12 -9.19
N VAL A 115 16.77 9.36 -7.92
CA VAL A 115 17.32 8.35 -7.00
C VAL A 115 16.52 8.35 -5.71
N VAL A 116 16.16 7.17 -5.24
CA VAL A 116 15.57 6.95 -3.90
C VAL A 116 16.70 6.54 -2.95
N LEU A 117 16.76 7.18 -1.78
CA LEU A 117 17.72 6.87 -0.72
C LEU A 117 16.97 6.40 0.53
N ALA A 118 17.32 5.23 1.06
CA ALA A 118 16.77 4.69 2.30
C ALA A 118 17.86 3.99 3.14
N PRO A 119 17.84 4.13 4.48
CA PRO A 119 18.73 3.36 5.36
C PRO A 119 18.45 1.85 5.30
N VAL A 120 19.49 1.04 5.51
CA VAL A 120 19.38 -0.44 5.57
C VAL A 120 19.95 -1.01 6.88
N PRO A 121 19.34 -2.07 7.46
CA PRO A 121 18.13 -2.78 6.99
C PRO A 121 16.85 -1.93 7.14
N GLY A 122 15.97 -2.01 6.14
CA GLY A 122 14.79 -1.13 6.03
C GLY A 122 13.56 -1.84 5.45
N PHE A 123 12.50 -1.07 5.18
CA PHE A 123 11.28 -1.61 4.61
C PHE A 123 11.46 -1.98 3.13
N VAL A 124 11.03 -3.18 2.74
CA VAL A 124 11.25 -3.76 1.41
C VAL A 124 10.69 -2.92 0.26
N MET A 125 9.68 -2.08 0.52
CA MET A 125 9.08 -1.24 -0.52
C MET A 125 9.95 -0.04 -0.92
N TYR A 126 11.05 0.23 -0.20
CA TYR A 126 11.92 1.36 -0.51
C TYR A 126 13.04 1.04 -1.52
N ALA A 127 13.45 -0.22 -1.66
CA ALA A 127 14.59 -0.63 -2.50
C ALA A 127 14.51 -2.10 -2.93
#